data_AF-A0A3L6RIK5-F1
#
_entry.id   AF-A0A3L6RIK5-F1
#
_cell.length_a   1.000
_cell.length_b   1.000
_cell.length_c   1.000
_cell.angle_alpha   90.00
_cell.angle_beta   90.00
_cell.angle_gamma   90.00
#
_symmetry.space_group_name_H-M   'P 1'
#
loop_
_entity.id
_entity.type
_entity.pdbx_description
1 polymer ?
#
loop_
_entity_poly.entity_id
_entity_poly.type
_entity_poly.pdbx_seq_one_letter_code
_entity_poly.pdbx_strand_id
1 'polypeptide(L)'
;MAKAARTIHRLLFVFVLISLLATLGADGVGSRRCPRVPSMTAERACTAVSGTRRLRGLCLRTLRAGAPAVPVTRHAAAAVRAALGSYAATVAAATSLLDGGAVPADDERAAFGACMVGYGRARGAMARVAADLAGGCDGAAGLRAGYTAGLRGMDGCRRGLLGYPASPLYARNLADRNVTLLAALLCSLVPAPLA
;
A
#
# COMPACT_ATOMS: atom_id res chain seq x y z
N MET A 1 -35.42 -47.33 40.42
CA MET A 1 -34.19 -46.54 40.16
C MET A 1 -34.18 -45.80 38.79
N ALA A 2 -35.23 -45.90 37.94
CA ALA A 2 -35.25 -45.27 36.62
C ALA A 2 -35.65 -43.77 36.57
N LYS A 3 -36.13 -43.20 37.68
CA LYS A 3 -36.62 -41.81 37.76
C LYS A 3 -35.50 -40.80 38.00
N ALA A 4 -34.47 -41.16 38.76
CA ALA A 4 -33.33 -40.30 39.09
C ALA A 4 -32.40 -40.04 37.89
N ALA A 5 -32.16 -41.06 37.05
CA ALA A 5 -31.28 -40.95 35.88
C ALA A 5 -31.81 -39.98 34.81
N ARG A 6 -33.14 -39.87 34.66
CA ARG A 6 -33.76 -38.93 33.69
C ARG A 6 -33.66 -37.48 34.15
N THR A 7 -33.68 -37.23 35.45
CA THR A 7 -33.56 -35.88 36.03
C THR A 7 -32.14 -35.35 35.89
N ILE A 8 -31.14 -36.20 36.10
CA ILE A 8 -29.71 -35.85 35.95
C ILE A 8 -29.38 -35.54 34.48
N HIS A 9 -29.93 -36.31 33.53
CA HIS A 9 -29.73 -36.06 32.10
C HIS A 9 -30.39 -34.75 31.63
N ARG A 10 -31.57 -34.39 32.18
CA ARG A 10 -32.24 -33.11 31.89
C ARG A 10 -31.51 -31.91 32.46
N LEU A 11 -30.92 -32.02 33.65
CA LEU A 11 -30.13 -30.95 34.26
C LEU A 11 -28.81 -30.70 33.52
N LEU A 12 -28.14 -31.76 33.06
CA LEU A 12 -26.93 -31.65 32.24
C LEU A 12 -27.21 -31.01 30.87
N PHE A 13 -28.33 -31.36 30.23
CA PHE A 13 -28.70 -30.79 28.93
C PHE A 13 -29.05 -29.29 29.03
N VAL A 14 -29.73 -28.87 30.11
CA VAL A 14 -30.05 -27.46 30.37
C VAL A 14 -28.79 -26.65 30.70
N PHE A 15 -27.84 -27.21 31.45
CA PHE A 15 -26.56 -26.54 31.73
C PHE A 15 -25.70 -26.35 30.46
N VAL A 16 -25.66 -27.32 29.56
CA VAL A 16 -24.96 -27.19 28.27
C VAL A 16 -25.61 -26.12 27.38
N LEU A 17 -26.94 -26.05 27.36
CA LEU A 17 -27.66 -25.04 26.57
C LEU A 17 -27.43 -23.61 27.08
N ILE A 18 -27.42 -23.42 28.40
CA ILE A 18 -27.19 -22.10 29.04
C ILE A 18 -25.74 -21.63 28.82
N SER A 19 -24.76 -22.53 28.89
CA SER A 19 -23.35 -22.21 28.58
C SER A 19 -23.13 -21.83 27.11
N LEU A 20 -23.91 -22.41 26.19
CA LEU A 20 -23.83 -22.07 24.77
C LEU A 20 -24.44 -20.68 24.47
N LEU A 21 -25.51 -20.32 25.19
CA LEU A 21 -26.19 -19.02 25.07
C LEU A 21 -25.42 -17.86 25.75
N ALA A 22 -24.52 -18.16 26.69
CA ALA A 22 -23.70 -17.15 27.39
C ALA A 22 -22.50 -16.62 26.57
N THR A 23 -22.31 -17.08 25.32
CA THR A 23 -21.24 -16.57 24.43
C THR A 23 -21.68 -15.40 23.54
N LEU A 24 -22.97 -14.99 23.59
CA LEU A 24 -23.47 -13.79 22.92
C LEU A 24 -23.66 -12.65 23.94
N GLY A 25 -22.58 -12.00 24.34
CA GLY A 25 -22.71 -10.87 25.27
C GLY A 25 -21.41 -10.31 25.80
N ALA A 26 -20.45 -9.99 24.91
CA ALA A 26 -19.31 -9.15 25.28
C ALA A 26 -18.73 -8.40 24.07
N ASP A 27 -19.57 -7.74 23.27
CA ASP A 27 -19.09 -6.73 22.31
C ASP A 27 -18.84 -5.40 23.04
N GLY A 28 -17.87 -5.46 23.95
CA GLY A 28 -17.39 -4.36 24.77
C GLY A 28 -16.09 -3.77 24.25
N VAL A 29 -15.94 -3.58 22.94
CA VAL A 29 -15.00 -2.65 22.29
C VAL A 29 -15.67 -2.27 20.99
N GLY A 30 -15.83 -0.97 20.70
CA GLY A 30 -16.45 -0.49 19.47
C GLY A 30 -15.78 -1.09 18.24
N SER A 31 -16.32 -2.19 17.73
CA SER A 31 -15.86 -2.87 16.53
C SER A 31 -16.33 -2.01 15.36
N ARG A 32 -15.47 -1.10 14.93
CA ARG A 32 -15.66 -0.38 13.67
C ARG A 32 -15.92 -1.41 12.60
N ARG A 33 -17.15 -1.43 12.08
CA ARG A 33 -17.49 -2.35 10.99
C ARG A 33 -16.63 -1.98 9.80
N CYS A 34 -15.80 -2.91 9.36
CA CYS A 34 -15.06 -2.82 8.11
C CYS A 34 -15.97 -2.36 6.97
N PRO A 35 -15.63 -1.28 6.24
CA PRO A 35 -16.37 -0.97 5.03
C PRO A 35 -16.22 -2.14 4.04
N ARG A 36 -17.28 -2.41 3.27
CA ARG A 36 -17.22 -3.44 2.24
C ARG A 36 -16.23 -3.00 1.17
N VAL A 37 -15.08 -3.68 1.10
CA VAL A 37 -14.04 -3.38 0.10
C VAL A 37 -14.52 -3.88 -1.27
N PRO A 38 -14.62 -3.01 -2.30
CA PRO A 38 -15.05 -3.44 -3.62
C PRO A 38 -13.99 -4.32 -4.29
N SER A 39 -14.44 -5.27 -5.11
CA SER A 39 -13.58 -6.06 -5.98
C SER A 39 -13.64 -5.53 -7.41
N MET A 40 -12.48 -5.41 -8.06
CA MET A 40 -12.35 -4.93 -9.43
C MET A 40 -11.36 -5.80 -10.20
N THR A 41 -11.54 -5.94 -11.52
CA THR A 41 -10.46 -6.41 -12.39
C THR A 41 -9.38 -5.33 -12.51
N ALA A 42 -8.20 -5.69 -12.99
CA ALA A 42 -7.13 -4.72 -13.25
C ALA A 42 -7.59 -3.63 -14.24
N GLU A 43 -8.34 -4.00 -15.27
CA GLU A 43 -8.82 -3.08 -16.30
C GLU A 43 -9.78 -2.04 -15.73
N ARG A 44 -10.72 -2.48 -14.89
CA ARG A 44 -11.67 -1.57 -14.22
C ARG A 44 -10.93 -0.65 -13.25
N ALA A 45 -10.06 -1.19 -12.40
CA ALA A 45 -9.28 -0.39 -11.46
C ALA A 45 -8.42 0.65 -12.19
N CYS A 46 -7.69 0.24 -13.23
CA CYS A 46 -6.85 1.12 -14.02
C CYS A 46 -7.65 2.19 -14.77
N THR A 47 -8.84 1.86 -15.28
CA THR A 47 -9.72 2.84 -15.94
C THR A 47 -10.24 3.88 -14.94
N ALA A 48 -10.58 3.46 -13.72
CA ALA A 48 -11.07 4.37 -12.68
C ALA A 48 -10.02 5.39 -12.21
N VAL A 49 -8.73 5.04 -12.26
CA VAL A 49 -7.66 5.88 -11.69
C VAL A 49 -6.80 6.59 -12.74
N SER A 50 -6.88 6.20 -14.00
CA SER A 50 -5.97 6.71 -15.03
C SER A 50 -6.63 7.81 -15.86
N GLY A 51 -6.16 9.06 -15.71
CA GLY A 51 -6.57 10.18 -16.57
C GLY A 51 -5.87 10.23 -17.94
N THR A 52 -4.88 9.36 -18.20
CA THR A 52 -4.12 9.36 -19.46
C THR A 52 -3.85 7.94 -19.96
N ARG A 53 -3.66 7.78 -21.28
CA ARG A 53 -3.27 6.49 -21.89
C ARG A 53 -1.96 5.96 -21.32
N ARG A 54 -0.98 6.84 -21.05
CA ARG A 54 0.33 6.46 -20.51
C ARG A 54 0.22 5.88 -19.11
N LEU A 55 -0.55 6.54 -18.22
CA LEU A 55 -0.77 6.05 -16.86
C LEU A 55 -1.58 4.75 -16.85
N ARG A 56 -2.58 4.63 -17.74
CA ARG A 56 -3.35 3.38 -17.91
C ARG A 56 -2.46 2.21 -18.33
N GLY A 57 -1.56 2.44 -19.28
CA GLY A 57 -0.58 1.43 -19.70
C GLY A 57 0.38 1.03 -18.58
N LEU A 58 0.85 1.99 -17.77
CA LEU A 58 1.64 1.70 -16.57
C LEU A 58 0.85 0.83 -15.59
N CYS A 59 -0.38 1.23 -15.29
CA CYS A 59 -1.25 0.52 -14.36
C CYS A 59 -1.49 -0.94 -14.76
N LEU A 60 -1.86 -1.19 -16.03
CA LEU A 60 -2.13 -2.54 -16.52
C LEU A 60 -0.90 -3.45 -16.44
N ARG A 61 0.30 -2.91 -16.71
CA ARG A 61 1.55 -3.66 -16.53
C ARG A 61 1.85 -3.94 -15.05
N THR A 62 1.63 -2.97 -14.17
CA THR A 62 1.83 -3.11 -12.73
C THR A 62 0.89 -4.15 -12.11
N LEU A 63 -0.38 -4.18 -12.52
CA LEU A 63 -1.38 -5.08 -11.95
C LEU A 63 -1.45 -6.46 -12.64
N ARG A 64 -0.77 -6.63 -13.79
CA ARG A 64 -0.85 -7.81 -14.68
C ARG A 64 -2.28 -8.05 -15.17
N ALA A 65 -2.65 -7.34 -16.24
CA ALA A 65 -3.95 -7.46 -16.92
C ALA A 65 -4.36 -8.92 -17.23
N GLY A 66 -5.67 -9.19 -17.25
CA GLY A 66 -6.23 -10.53 -17.47
C GLY A 66 -6.45 -11.37 -16.21
N ALA A 67 -6.05 -10.89 -15.03
CA ALA A 67 -6.35 -11.54 -13.76
C ALA A 67 -7.82 -11.36 -13.34
N PRO A 68 -8.41 -12.31 -12.58
CA PRO A 68 -9.77 -12.19 -12.07
C PRO A 68 -9.93 -10.97 -11.14
N ALA A 69 -11.19 -10.58 -10.90
CA ALA A 69 -11.49 -9.47 -9.99
C ALA A 69 -11.00 -9.78 -8.57
N VAL A 70 -10.31 -8.82 -7.95
CA VAL A 70 -9.78 -8.91 -6.59
C VAL A 70 -10.13 -7.64 -5.81
N PRO A 71 -10.12 -7.69 -4.46
CA PRO A 71 -10.30 -6.49 -3.64
C PRO A 71 -9.33 -5.38 -4.04
N VAL A 72 -9.80 -4.13 -4.08
CA VAL A 72 -8.97 -2.97 -4.44
C VAL A 72 -7.75 -2.79 -3.55
N THR A 73 -7.79 -3.28 -2.30
CA THR A 73 -6.62 -3.33 -1.40
C THR A 73 -5.48 -4.18 -1.96
N ARG A 74 -5.79 -5.27 -2.69
CA ARG A 74 -4.77 -6.10 -3.35
C ARG A 74 -4.12 -5.37 -4.52
N HIS A 75 -4.89 -4.60 -5.29
CA HIS A 75 -4.37 -3.75 -6.37
C HIS A 75 -3.48 -2.65 -5.82
N ALA A 76 -3.93 -1.95 -4.77
CA ALA A 76 -3.14 -0.96 -4.06
C ALA A 76 -1.82 -1.57 -3.54
N ALA A 77 -1.88 -2.73 -2.89
CA ALA A 77 -0.69 -3.41 -2.38
C ALA A 77 0.28 -3.82 -3.50
N ALA A 78 -0.22 -4.24 -4.66
CA ALA A 78 0.61 -4.55 -5.81
C ALA A 78 1.36 -3.31 -6.33
N ALA A 79 0.67 -2.17 -6.44
CA ALA A 79 1.29 -0.92 -6.87
C ALA A 79 2.28 -0.35 -5.85
N VAL A 80 1.98 -0.45 -4.54
CA VAL A 80 2.91 -0.07 -3.47
C VAL A 80 4.18 -0.93 -3.52
N ARG A 81 4.04 -2.25 -3.71
CA ARG A 81 5.19 -3.16 -3.89
C ARG A 81 6.00 -2.82 -5.14
N ALA A 82 5.33 -2.48 -6.24
CA ALA A 82 6.00 -2.03 -7.45
C ALA A 82 6.79 -0.73 -7.22
N ALA A 83 6.23 0.24 -6.49
CA ALA A 83 6.93 1.47 -6.14
C ALA A 83 8.18 1.19 -5.28
N LEU A 84 8.05 0.35 -4.24
CA LEU A 84 9.18 -0.04 -3.39
C LEU A 84 10.29 -0.76 -4.16
N GLY A 85 9.92 -1.64 -5.10
CA GLY A 85 10.86 -2.30 -6.01
C GLY A 85 11.57 -1.31 -6.93
N SER A 86 10.82 -0.36 -7.49
CA SER A 86 11.36 0.71 -8.34
C SER A 86 12.39 1.56 -7.58
N TYR A 87 12.07 1.94 -6.33
CA TYR A 87 13.01 2.67 -5.47
C TYR A 87 14.30 1.90 -5.21
N ALA A 88 14.18 0.61 -4.90
CA ALA A 88 15.35 -0.24 -4.64
C ALA A 88 16.24 -0.33 -5.90
N ALA A 89 15.64 -0.50 -7.07
CA ALA A 89 16.37 -0.55 -8.34
C ALA A 89 17.07 0.78 -8.65
N THR A 90 16.42 1.91 -8.41
CA THR A 90 17.04 3.23 -8.64
C THR A 90 18.14 3.54 -7.64
N VAL A 91 17.96 3.22 -6.35
CA VAL A 91 19.03 3.40 -5.36
C VAL A 91 20.24 2.54 -5.72
N ALA A 92 20.05 1.27 -6.09
CA ALA A 92 21.15 0.42 -6.53
C ALA A 92 21.88 1.01 -7.76
N ALA A 93 21.13 1.48 -8.77
CA ALA A 93 21.71 2.12 -9.94
C ALA A 93 22.46 3.42 -9.59
N ALA A 94 21.93 4.23 -8.67
CA ALA A 94 22.56 5.46 -8.21
C ALA A 94 23.87 5.17 -7.46
N THR A 95 23.89 4.14 -6.61
CA THR A 95 25.11 3.68 -5.94
C THR A 95 26.17 3.27 -6.96
N SER A 96 25.82 2.45 -7.95
CA SER A 96 26.78 2.06 -9.00
C SER A 96 27.33 3.25 -9.81
N LEU A 97 26.52 4.28 -10.07
CA LEU A 97 26.99 5.50 -10.74
C LEU A 97 27.99 6.29 -9.90
N LEU A 98 27.75 6.39 -8.59
CA LEU A 98 28.64 7.08 -7.66
C LEU A 98 29.97 6.33 -7.49
N ASP A 99 29.92 5.01 -7.33
CA ASP A 99 31.09 4.15 -7.14
C ASP A 99 31.95 4.08 -8.41
N GLY A 100 31.32 4.09 -9.59
CA GLY A 100 32.00 4.09 -10.89
C GLY A 100 32.55 5.47 -11.31
N GLY A 101 32.41 6.51 -10.49
CA GLY A 101 32.88 7.86 -10.81
C GLY A 101 32.13 8.55 -11.97
N ALA A 102 30.95 8.05 -12.34
CA ALA A 102 30.17 8.54 -13.48
C ALA A 102 29.42 9.85 -13.22
N VAL A 103 29.51 10.39 -12.00
CA VAL A 103 28.95 11.71 -11.61
C VAL A 103 30.10 12.72 -11.53
N PRO A 104 30.28 13.57 -12.56
CA PRO A 104 31.53 14.32 -12.75
C PRO A 104 31.64 15.63 -11.96
N ALA A 105 30.54 16.22 -11.48
CA ALA A 105 30.56 17.51 -10.76
C ALA A 105 30.20 17.35 -9.27
N ASP A 106 30.91 18.05 -8.38
CA ASP A 106 30.66 18.00 -6.92
C ASP A 106 29.25 18.47 -6.55
N ASP A 107 28.74 19.51 -7.22
CA ASP A 107 27.37 19.99 -7.01
C ASP A 107 26.32 18.98 -7.50
N GLU A 108 26.62 18.21 -8.56
CA GLU A 108 25.74 17.11 -9.00
C GLU A 108 25.77 15.97 -7.97
N ARG A 109 26.96 15.68 -7.41
CA ARG A 109 27.11 14.67 -6.34
C ARG A 109 26.30 15.04 -5.09
N ALA A 110 26.28 16.32 -4.70
CA ALA A 110 25.44 16.82 -3.62
C ALA A 110 23.94 16.66 -3.93
N ALA A 111 23.52 16.97 -5.17
CA ALA A 111 22.15 16.77 -5.63
C ALA A 111 21.74 15.27 -5.62
N PHE A 112 22.66 14.37 -5.97
CA PHE A 112 22.48 12.92 -5.81
C PHE A 112 22.23 12.54 -4.34
N GLY A 113 23.07 13.02 -3.42
CA GLY A 113 22.90 12.77 -1.98
C GLY A 113 21.55 13.24 -1.45
N ALA A 114 21.14 14.46 -1.80
CA ALA A 114 19.82 14.99 -1.45
C ALA A 114 18.68 14.16 -2.06
N CYS A 115 18.83 13.70 -3.30
CA CYS A 115 17.87 12.80 -3.93
C CYS A 115 17.74 11.47 -3.17
N MET A 116 18.85 10.86 -2.74
CA MET A 116 18.84 9.61 -1.98
C MET A 116 18.12 9.75 -0.63
N VAL A 117 18.24 10.90 0.04
CA VAL A 117 17.42 11.21 1.24
C VAL A 117 15.92 11.20 0.90
N GLY A 118 15.54 11.77 -0.25
CA GLY A 118 14.17 11.71 -0.77
C GLY A 118 13.66 10.29 -0.99
N TYR A 119 14.50 9.42 -1.58
CA TYR A 119 14.21 7.99 -1.73
C TYR A 119 14.04 7.27 -0.39
N GLY A 120 14.91 7.54 0.58
CA GLY A 120 14.79 6.96 1.93
C GLY A 120 13.47 7.33 2.60
N ARG A 121 13.09 8.62 2.54
CA ARG A 121 11.80 9.10 3.06
C ARG A 121 10.62 8.44 2.35
N ALA A 122 10.66 8.36 1.02
CA ALA A 122 9.60 7.76 0.24
C ALA A 122 9.47 6.25 0.48
N ARG A 123 10.59 5.52 0.60
CA ARG A 123 10.62 4.09 0.94
C ARG A 123 9.99 3.85 2.31
N GLY A 124 10.39 4.61 3.33
CA GLY A 124 9.82 4.49 4.67
C GLY A 124 8.33 4.77 4.71
N ALA A 125 7.86 5.79 3.99
CA ALA A 125 6.45 6.13 3.90
C ALA A 125 5.64 5.03 3.18
N MET A 126 6.10 4.55 2.02
CA MET A 126 5.40 3.53 1.25
C MET A 126 5.43 2.15 1.93
N ALA A 127 6.46 1.86 2.75
CA ALA A 127 6.49 0.66 3.59
C ALA A 127 5.40 0.69 4.67
N ARG A 128 5.12 1.86 5.26
CA ARG A 128 3.98 2.03 6.19
C ARG A 128 2.65 1.83 5.47
N VAL A 129 2.49 2.39 4.27
CA VAL A 129 1.29 2.13 3.43
C VAL A 129 1.12 0.63 3.16
N ALA A 130 2.21 -0.11 2.91
CA ALA A 130 2.14 -1.56 2.73
C ALA A 130 1.69 -2.29 4.00
N ALA A 131 2.18 -1.88 5.17
CA ALA A 131 1.77 -2.42 6.46
C ALA A 131 0.29 -2.11 6.77
N ASP A 132 -0.14 -0.87 6.51
CA ASP A 132 -1.52 -0.42 6.65
C ASP A 132 -2.47 -1.26 5.78
N LEU A 133 -2.12 -1.54 4.52
CA LEU A 133 -2.91 -2.41 3.64
C LEU A 133 -2.96 -3.87 4.13
N ALA A 134 -1.96 -4.33 4.87
CA ALA A 134 -1.93 -5.67 5.47
C ALA A 134 -2.71 -5.73 6.79
N GLY A 135 -2.83 -4.61 7.51
CA GLY A 135 -3.53 -4.49 8.79
C GLY A 135 -5.05 -4.51 8.70
N GLY A 136 -5.62 -4.73 7.51
CA GLY A 136 -7.08 -4.78 7.32
C GLY A 136 -7.72 -3.38 7.37
N CYS A 137 -8.91 -3.30 7.96
CA CYS A 137 -9.75 -2.11 7.84
C CYS A 137 -9.24 -0.92 8.63
N ASP A 138 -8.67 -1.13 9.82
CA ASP A 138 -8.14 -0.04 10.64
C ASP A 138 -6.92 0.63 9.99
N GLY A 139 -6.17 -0.11 9.17
CA GLY A 139 -5.03 0.42 8.42
C GLY A 139 -5.42 1.39 7.31
N ALA A 140 -6.67 1.40 6.85
CA ALA A 140 -7.09 2.28 5.75
C ALA A 140 -7.00 3.78 6.09
N ALA A 141 -7.07 4.16 7.37
CA ALA A 141 -6.97 5.56 7.81
C ALA A 141 -5.60 6.20 7.50
N GLY A 142 -4.52 5.42 7.56
CA GLY A 142 -3.14 5.90 7.37
C GLY A 142 -2.73 6.08 5.91
N LEU A 143 -3.44 5.47 4.97
CA LEU A 143 -3.02 5.36 3.56
C LEU A 143 -2.76 6.71 2.93
N ARG A 144 -3.67 7.69 3.12
CA ARG A 144 -3.54 9.03 2.51
C ARG A 144 -2.33 9.78 2.99
N ALA A 145 -2.07 9.77 4.29
CA ALA A 145 -0.88 10.39 4.85
C ALA A 145 0.39 9.70 4.32
N GLY A 146 0.39 8.35 4.29
CA GLY A 146 1.51 7.55 3.82
C GLY A 146 1.88 7.80 2.36
N TYR A 147 0.93 7.67 1.41
CA TYR A 147 1.25 7.90 0.00
C TYR A 147 1.59 9.36 -0.31
N THR A 148 1.01 10.31 0.44
CA THR A 148 1.34 11.75 0.28
C THR A 148 2.78 12.01 0.70
N ALA A 149 3.22 11.43 1.81
CA ALA A 149 4.62 11.51 2.24
C ALA A 149 5.56 10.82 1.22
N GLY A 150 5.14 9.69 0.64
CA GLY A 150 5.85 9.02 -0.45
C GLY A 150 6.09 9.93 -1.66
N LEU A 151 5.04 10.58 -2.15
CA LEU A 151 5.11 11.54 -3.25
C LEU A 151 5.99 12.74 -2.93
N ARG A 152 5.90 13.29 -1.70
CA ARG A 152 6.76 14.40 -1.26
C ARG A 152 8.24 14.02 -1.28
N GLY A 153 8.60 12.79 -0.90
CA GLY A 153 9.97 12.30 -0.99
C GLY A 153 10.49 12.27 -2.44
N MET A 154 9.67 11.77 -3.37
CA MET A 154 10.00 11.77 -4.80
C MET A 154 10.12 13.18 -5.39
N ASP A 155 9.20 14.08 -5.02
CA ASP A 155 9.25 15.49 -5.43
C ASP A 155 10.47 16.24 -4.88
N GLY A 156 10.93 15.86 -3.67
CA GLY A 156 12.16 16.38 -3.08
C GLY A 156 13.39 16.06 -3.94
N CYS A 157 13.54 14.80 -4.35
CA CYS A 157 14.60 14.40 -5.29
C CYS A 157 14.47 15.16 -6.62
N ARG A 158 13.27 15.19 -7.22
CA ARG A 158 13.04 15.87 -8.50
C ARG A 158 13.52 17.32 -8.49
N ARG A 159 13.19 18.07 -7.42
CA ARG A 159 13.62 19.48 -7.28
C ARG A 159 15.14 19.61 -7.24
N GLY A 160 15.82 18.74 -6.49
CA GLY A 160 17.29 18.74 -6.44
C GLY A 160 17.96 18.45 -7.79
N LEU A 161 17.30 17.66 -8.64
CA LEU A 161 17.83 17.30 -9.96
C LEU A 161 17.42 18.25 -11.10
N LEU A 162 16.67 19.33 -10.85
CA LEU A 162 16.25 20.25 -11.91
C LEU A 162 17.42 20.92 -12.64
N GLY A 163 18.55 21.14 -11.96
CA GLY A 163 19.78 21.64 -12.56
C GLY A 163 20.55 20.60 -13.38
N TYR A 164 20.14 19.33 -13.32
CA TYR A 164 20.86 18.19 -13.92
C TYR A 164 19.92 17.30 -14.76
N PRO A 165 19.21 17.85 -15.78
CA PRO A 165 18.22 17.09 -16.55
C PRO A 165 18.84 15.97 -17.41
N ALA A 166 20.13 16.08 -17.76
CA ALA A 166 20.88 15.04 -18.46
C ALA A 166 21.31 13.88 -17.54
N SER A 167 21.16 14.05 -16.22
CA SER A 167 21.55 13.03 -15.26
C SER A 167 20.71 11.76 -15.42
N PRO A 168 21.32 10.56 -15.45
CA PRO A 168 20.57 9.30 -15.48
C PRO A 168 19.59 9.15 -14.31
N LEU A 169 19.85 9.81 -13.19
CA LEU A 169 18.99 9.78 -12.01
C LEU A 169 17.70 10.60 -12.19
N TYR A 170 17.71 11.64 -13.02
CA TYR A 170 16.53 12.46 -13.29
C TYR A 170 15.41 11.63 -13.94
N ALA A 171 15.75 10.90 -15.01
CA ALA A 171 14.80 10.05 -15.73
C ALA A 171 14.25 8.91 -14.85
N ARG A 172 15.12 8.32 -14.01
CA ARG A 172 14.72 7.27 -13.05
C ARG A 172 13.77 7.81 -11.99
N ASN A 173 14.08 8.96 -11.39
CA ASN A 173 13.19 9.60 -10.42
C ASN A 173 11.82 9.92 -11.00
N LEU A 174 11.76 10.40 -12.25
CA LEU A 174 10.48 10.65 -12.92
C LEU A 174 9.67 9.36 -13.11
N ALA A 175 10.32 8.25 -13.49
CA ALA A 175 9.67 6.96 -13.61
C ALA A 175 9.15 6.45 -12.25
N ASP A 176 9.97 6.51 -11.21
CA ASP A 176 9.61 6.08 -9.86
C ASP A 176 8.44 6.89 -9.32
N ARG A 177 8.48 8.21 -9.47
CA ARG A 177 7.38 9.11 -9.09
C ARG A 177 6.06 8.74 -9.77
N ASN A 178 6.09 8.33 -11.04
CA ASN A 178 4.88 7.90 -11.74
C ASN A 178 4.32 6.59 -11.15
N VAL A 179 5.17 5.66 -10.73
CA VAL A 179 4.74 4.43 -10.02
C VAL A 179 4.20 4.78 -8.63
N THR A 180 4.82 5.72 -7.90
CA THR A 180 4.30 6.23 -6.62
C THR A 180 2.92 6.87 -6.78
N LEU A 181 2.74 7.70 -7.82
CA LEU A 181 1.47 8.32 -8.14
C LEU A 181 0.40 7.28 -8.45
N LEU A 182 0.74 6.27 -9.26
CA LEU A 182 -0.15 5.14 -9.52
C LEU A 182 -0.56 4.44 -8.22
N ALA A 183 0.38 4.17 -7.32
CA ALA A 183 0.09 3.57 -6.03
C ALA A 183 -0.85 4.44 -5.19
N ALA A 184 -0.62 5.75 -5.13
CA ALA A 184 -1.50 6.70 -4.43
C ALA A 184 -2.93 6.68 -5.00
N LEU A 185 -3.07 6.67 -6.33
CA LEU A 185 -4.37 6.64 -6.99
C LEU A 185 -5.11 5.32 -6.76
N LEU A 186 -4.42 4.18 -6.79
CA LEU A 186 -5.04 2.88 -6.47
C LEU A 186 -5.40 2.78 -4.97
N CYS A 187 -4.58 3.34 -4.08
CA CYS A 187 -4.93 3.47 -2.66
C CYS A 187 -6.18 4.34 -2.45
N SER A 188 -6.45 5.32 -3.32
CA SER A 188 -7.65 6.17 -3.21
C SER A 188 -8.96 5.42 -3.49
N LEU A 189 -8.89 4.23 -4.09
CA LEU A 189 -10.05 3.35 -4.26
C LEU A 189 -10.40 2.58 -2.97
N VAL A 190 -9.50 2.53 -1.99
CA VAL A 190 -9.74 1.83 -0.72
C VAL A 190 -10.68 2.66 0.14
N PRO A 191 -11.84 2.12 0.57
CA PRO A 191 -12.77 2.87 1.42
C PRO A 191 -12.14 3.24 2.76
N ALA A 192 -12.42 4.44 3.24
CA ALA A 192 -12.04 4.85 4.59
C ALA A 192 -12.83 4.05 5.65
N PRO A 193 -12.27 3.83 6.85
CA PRO A 193 -13.00 3.20 7.94
C PRO A 193 -14.25 3.99 8.30
N LEU A 194 -15.32 3.30 8.69
CA LEU A 194 -16.50 3.95 9.27
C LEU A 194 -16.14 4.46 10.68
N ALA A 195 -16.50 5.71 10.97
CA ALA A 195 -16.20 6.39 12.24
C ALA A 195 -16.96 5.74 13.41
#